data_AF-A0A7K0CZY9-F1
#
_entry.id   AF-A0A7K0CZY9-F1
#
_cell.length_a   1.000
_cell.length_b   1.000
_cell.length_c   1.000
_cell.angle_alpha   90.00
_cell.angle_beta   90.00
_cell.angle_gamma   90.00
#
_symmetry.space_group_name_H-M   'P 1'
#
loop_
_entity.id
_entity.type
_entity.pdbx_description
1 polymer ?
#
loop_
_entity_poly.entity_id
_entity_poly.type
_entity_poly.pdbx_seq_one_letter_code
_entity_poly.pdbx_strand_id
1 'polypeptide(L)'
;MADSDYVGVSTGELGKFAEELRTSSGTVNGTVKNVTGNLWGAGTNAHGVESGRNYAQQGKAINDALTEIGKWLGDWSSAAGALADAIGAAKVGYTDTDAVNASNTQKVTNSV
;
A
#
# COMPACT_ATOMS: atom_id res chain seq x y z
N MET A 1 26.53 -18.48 -21.42
CA MET A 1 25.22 -17.93 -21.03
C MET A 1 25.05 -18.30 -19.57
N ALA A 2 25.30 -17.34 -18.68
CA ALA A 2 25.17 -17.57 -17.24
C ALA A 2 23.73 -17.19 -16.87
N ASP A 3 22.96 -18.19 -16.49
CA ASP A 3 21.61 -18.06 -15.99
C ASP A 3 21.65 -17.25 -14.69
N SER A 4 20.98 -16.11 -14.69
CA SER A 4 20.87 -15.21 -13.55
C SER A 4 19.74 -15.68 -12.63
N ASP A 5 19.83 -16.92 -12.14
CA ASP A 5 18.76 -17.57 -11.36
C ASP A 5 18.90 -17.41 -9.84
N TYR A 6 19.90 -16.65 -9.38
CA TYR A 6 19.94 -16.14 -8.01
C TYR A 6 19.56 -14.67 -7.99
N VAL A 7 18.25 -14.39 -7.92
CA VAL A 7 17.77 -13.10 -7.43
C VAL A 7 18.01 -13.09 -5.92
N GLY A 8 19.26 -12.85 -5.52
CA GLY A 8 19.64 -12.72 -4.12
C GLY A 8 18.96 -11.48 -3.55
N VAL A 9 17.81 -11.65 -2.92
CA VAL A 9 17.09 -10.52 -2.34
C VAL A 9 17.71 -10.21 -0.99
N SER A 10 18.37 -9.06 -0.87
CA SER A 10 18.88 -8.60 0.42
C SER A 10 17.70 -8.39 1.37
N THR A 11 17.66 -9.14 2.47
CA THR A 11 16.60 -9.05 3.49
C THR A 11 16.48 -7.62 4.07
N GLY A 12 17.56 -6.84 4.04
CA GLY A 12 17.56 -5.42 4.36
C GLY A 12 16.77 -4.57 3.36
N GLU A 13 16.98 -4.80 2.05
CA GLU A 13 16.30 -4.08 0.98
C GLU A 13 14.81 -4.43 0.91
N LEU A 14 14.43 -5.69 1.16
CA LEU A 14 13.02 -6.09 1.31
C LEU A 14 12.33 -5.39 2.48
N GLY A 15 13.03 -5.27 3.62
CA GLY A 15 12.51 -4.55 4.77
C GLY A 15 12.28 -3.07 4.45
N LYS A 16 13.23 -2.44 3.76
CA LYS A 16 13.12 -1.04 3.33
C LYS A 16 11.98 -0.83 2.34
N PHE A 17 11.85 -1.72 1.35
CA PHE A 17 10.76 -1.66 0.37
C PHE A 17 9.38 -1.85 1.00
N ALA A 18 9.24 -2.77 1.95
CA ALA A 18 8.00 -2.94 2.70
C ALA A 18 7.63 -1.68 3.52
N GLU A 19 8.63 -1.01 4.10
CA GLU A 19 8.42 0.24 4.85
C GLU A 19 8.02 1.41 3.93
N GLU A 20 8.63 1.51 2.75
CA GLU A 20 8.27 2.50 1.72
C GLU A 20 6.83 2.28 1.23
N LEU A 21 6.42 1.02 1.02
CA LEU A 21 5.04 0.67 0.68
C LEU A 21 4.05 1.05 1.78
N ARG A 22 4.36 0.79 3.06
CA ARG A 22 3.52 1.22 4.19
C ARG A 22 3.42 2.75 4.28
N THR A 23 4.52 3.45 4.08
CA THR A 23 4.53 4.92 4.10
C THR A 23 3.66 5.48 2.97
N SER A 24 3.83 4.95 1.77
CA SER A 24 3.03 5.34 0.60
C SER A 24 1.54 5.06 0.81
N SER A 25 1.19 3.89 1.36
CA SER A 25 -0.20 3.54 1.65
C SER A 25 -0.82 4.46 2.70
N GLY A 26 -0.05 4.84 3.73
CA GLY A 26 -0.46 5.81 4.75
C GLY A 26 -0.71 7.20 4.18
N THR A 27 0.18 7.71 3.33
CA THR A 27 0.00 9.00 2.63
C THR A 27 -1.25 8.99 1.75
N VAL A 28 -1.45 7.93 0.96
CA VAL A 28 -2.64 7.80 0.11
C VAL A 28 -3.92 7.77 0.94
N ASN A 29 -3.95 7.03 2.06
CA ASN A 29 -5.09 6.99 2.96
C ASN A 29 -5.39 8.38 3.58
N GLY A 30 -4.36 9.14 3.93
CA GLY A 30 -4.50 10.54 4.38
C GLY A 30 -5.19 11.41 3.33
N THR A 31 -4.77 11.30 2.06
CA THR A 31 -5.41 12.01 0.94
C THR A 31 -6.86 11.56 0.73
N VAL A 32 -7.15 10.25 0.84
CA VAL A 32 -8.52 9.73 0.76
C VAL A 32 -9.42 10.39 1.80
N LYS A 33 -9.00 10.43 3.06
CA LYS A 33 -9.77 11.06 4.14
C LYS A 33 -10.07 12.52 3.83
N ASN A 34 -9.11 13.26 3.28
CA ASN A 34 -9.29 14.65 2.90
C ASN A 34 -10.30 14.80 1.75
N VAL A 35 -10.25 13.94 0.74
CA VAL A 35 -11.18 13.94 -0.40
C VAL A 35 -12.58 13.56 0.05
N THR A 36 -12.73 12.46 0.80
CA THR A 36 -14.04 11.97 1.27
C THR A 36 -14.65 12.85 2.36
N GLY A 37 -13.84 13.57 3.12
CA GLY A 37 -14.30 14.49 4.17
C GLY A 37 -14.77 15.85 3.65
N ASN A 38 -14.45 16.20 2.41
CA ASN A 38 -14.78 17.49 1.79
C ASN A 38 -15.48 17.30 0.43
N LEU A 39 -16.38 16.33 0.34
CA LEU A 39 -17.09 16.00 -0.89
C LEU A 39 -18.07 17.13 -1.27
N TRP A 40 -17.77 17.84 -2.34
CA TRP A 40 -18.60 18.91 -2.89
C TRP A 40 -19.83 18.36 -3.61
N GLY A 41 -20.92 19.13 -3.63
CA GLY A 41 -21.88 19.10 -4.74
C GLY A 41 -23.15 18.26 -4.55
N ALA A 42 -23.32 17.57 -3.42
CA ALA A 42 -24.57 16.88 -3.06
C ALA A 42 -25.28 17.53 -1.84
N GLY A 43 -24.61 18.46 -1.15
CA GLY A 43 -25.14 19.13 0.03
C GLY A 43 -26.18 20.20 -0.28
N THR A 44 -27.07 20.43 0.70
CA THR A 44 -27.94 21.61 0.72
C THR A 44 -27.53 22.45 1.93
N ASN A 45 -27.28 23.74 1.72
CA ASN A 45 -26.97 24.71 2.77
C ASN A 45 -28.14 25.71 2.96
N ALA A 46 -28.00 26.64 3.90
CA ALA A 46 -29.02 27.66 4.19
C ALA A 46 -29.39 28.56 2.99
N HIS A 47 -28.60 28.52 1.91
CA HIS A 47 -28.77 29.30 0.69
C HIS A 47 -29.13 28.46 -0.54
N GLY A 48 -29.38 27.14 -0.38
CA GLY A 48 -29.81 26.23 -1.43
C GLY A 48 -28.82 25.09 -1.69
N VAL A 49 -28.84 24.54 -2.91
CA VAL A 49 -27.90 23.46 -3.31
C VAL A 49 -26.48 24.02 -3.36
N GLU A 50 -25.52 23.30 -2.79
CA GLU A 50 -24.11 23.72 -2.68
C GLU A 50 -23.44 23.98 -4.04
N SER A 51 -23.86 23.24 -5.07
CA SER A 51 -23.43 23.43 -6.46
C SER A 51 -24.13 24.58 -7.18
N GLY A 52 -25.13 25.20 -6.56
CA GLY A 52 -26.03 26.15 -7.21
C GLY A 52 -27.13 25.47 -8.04
N ARG A 53 -28.28 26.14 -8.13
CA ARG A 53 -29.51 25.59 -8.75
C ARG A 53 -29.34 25.11 -10.20
N ASN A 54 -28.48 25.79 -10.98
CA ASN A 54 -28.25 25.45 -12.39
C ASN A 54 -27.28 24.28 -12.60
N TYR A 55 -26.56 23.86 -11.54
CA TYR A 55 -25.48 22.87 -11.64
C TYR A 55 -25.67 21.68 -10.70
N ALA A 56 -26.89 21.42 -10.24
CA ALA A 56 -27.20 20.33 -9.31
C ALA A 56 -26.76 18.95 -9.84
N GLN A 57 -26.93 18.70 -11.14
CA GLN A 57 -26.50 17.43 -11.75
C GLN A 57 -24.97 17.30 -11.81
N GLN A 58 -24.28 18.38 -12.13
CA GLN A 58 -22.81 18.42 -12.18
C GLN A 58 -22.22 18.28 -10.77
N GLY A 59 -22.84 18.93 -9.78
CA GLY A 59 -22.54 18.76 -8.36
C GLY A 59 -22.61 17.31 -7.92
N LYS A 60 -23.73 16.65 -8.23
CA LYS A 60 -23.91 15.23 -7.95
C LYS A 60 -22.87 14.36 -8.66
N ALA A 61 -22.60 14.60 -9.94
CA ALA A 61 -21.63 13.81 -10.70
C ALA A 61 -20.21 13.93 -10.14
N ILE A 62 -19.80 15.13 -9.72
CA ILE A 62 -18.51 15.37 -9.05
C ILE A 62 -18.46 14.64 -7.71
N ASN A 63 -19.55 14.70 -6.93
CA ASN A 63 -19.64 13.99 -5.65
C ASN A 63 -19.49 12.46 -5.81
N ASP A 64 -20.22 11.88 -6.76
CA ASP A 64 -20.18 10.45 -7.05
C ASP A 64 -18.77 10.02 -7.49
N ALA A 65 -18.14 10.79 -8.41
CA ALA A 65 -16.80 10.50 -8.89
C ALA A 65 -15.74 10.59 -7.78
N LEU A 66 -15.80 11.61 -6.93
CA LEU A 66 -14.86 11.74 -5.80
C LEU A 66 -15.05 10.62 -4.76
N THR A 67 -16.29 10.14 -4.57
CA THR A 67 -16.58 8.99 -3.72
C THR A 67 -15.95 7.70 -4.28
N GLU A 68 -16.07 7.48 -5.58
CA GLU A 68 -15.48 6.31 -6.26
C GLU A 68 -13.95 6.34 -6.23
N ILE A 69 -13.35 7.51 -6.47
CA ILE A 69 -11.90 7.73 -6.33
C ILE A 69 -11.46 7.44 -4.90
N GLY A 70 -12.19 7.93 -3.90
CA GLY A 70 -11.89 7.66 -2.48
C GLY A 70 -11.89 6.17 -2.16
N LYS A 71 -12.87 5.43 -2.69
CA LYS A 71 -12.93 3.97 -2.55
C LYS A 71 -11.72 3.28 -3.21
N TRP A 72 -11.45 3.60 -4.48
CA TRP A 72 -10.35 2.99 -5.23
C TRP A 72 -8.99 3.23 -4.55
N LEU A 73 -8.73 4.44 -4.08
CA LEU A 73 -7.51 4.76 -3.34
C LEU A 73 -7.44 4.05 -1.97
N GLY A 74 -8.58 3.85 -1.30
CA GLY A 74 -8.66 3.08 -0.06
C GLY A 74 -8.33 1.59 -0.28
N ASP A 75 -8.87 1.01 -1.36
CA ASP A 75 -8.58 -0.37 -1.77
C ASP A 75 -7.10 -0.53 -2.13
N TRP A 76 -6.53 0.43 -2.87
CA TRP A 76 -5.10 0.44 -3.20
C TRP A 76 -4.19 0.54 -1.97
N SER A 77 -4.51 1.43 -1.03
CA SER A 77 -3.78 1.56 0.24
C SER A 77 -3.82 0.26 1.05
N SER A 78 -4.98 -0.40 1.11
CA SER A 78 -5.14 -1.69 1.78
C SER A 78 -4.32 -2.80 1.12
N ALA A 79 -4.33 -2.86 -0.22
CA ALA A 79 -3.53 -3.82 -0.98
C ALA A 79 -2.02 -3.60 -0.79
N ALA A 80 -1.57 -2.35 -0.81
CA ALA A 80 -0.17 -2.00 -0.56
C ALA A 80 0.27 -2.37 0.86
N GLY A 81 -0.59 -2.19 1.87
CA GLY A 81 -0.36 -2.65 3.23
C GLY A 81 -0.23 -4.17 3.33
N ALA A 82 -1.17 -4.90 2.73
CA ALA A 82 -1.14 -6.37 2.70
C ALA A 82 0.11 -6.91 1.97
N LEU A 83 0.55 -6.25 0.90
CA LEU A 83 1.79 -6.59 0.21
C LEU A 83 3.01 -6.35 1.10
N ALA A 84 3.06 -5.23 1.83
CA ALA A 84 4.14 -4.94 2.77
C ALA A 84 4.19 -5.95 3.93
N ASP A 85 3.04 -6.42 4.41
CA ASP A 85 2.95 -7.50 5.42
C ASP A 85 3.47 -8.83 4.87
N ALA A 86 3.06 -9.19 3.64
CA ALA A 86 3.55 -10.40 2.97
C ALA A 86 5.06 -10.37 2.74
N ILE A 87 5.62 -9.22 2.32
CA ILE A 87 7.07 -9.03 2.16
C ILE A 87 7.78 -9.12 3.52
N GLY A 88 7.21 -8.55 4.57
CA GLY A 88 7.73 -8.66 5.93
C GLY A 88 7.79 -10.12 6.41
N ALA A 89 6.74 -10.90 6.17
CA ALA A 89 6.71 -12.32 6.49
C ALA A 89 7.73 -13.12 5.66
N ALA A 90 7.84 -12.84 4.37
CA ALA A 90 8.83 -13.47 3.49
C ALA A 90 10.26 -13.19 3.95
N LYS A 91 10.57 -11.96 4.39
CA LYS A 91 11.87 -11.60 4.96
C LYS A 91 12.23 -12.50 6.15
N VAL A 92 11.30 -12.72 7.08
CA VAL A 92 11.52 -13.60 8.25
C VAL A 92 11.87 -15.02 7.78
N GLY A 93 11.10 -15.58 6.84
CA GLY A 93 11.37 -16.91 6.28
C GLY A 93 12.73 -17.02 5.61
N TYR A 94 13.17 -15.98 4.90
CA TYR A 94 14.52 -15.93 4.32
C TYR A 94 15.62 -15.88 5.39
N THR A 95 15.46 -15.07 6.43
CA THR A 95 16.42 -14.99 7.54
C THR A 95 16.52 -16.32 8.31
N ASP A 96 15.39 -16.98 8.57
CA ASP A 96 15.38 -18.27 9.25
C ASP A 96 16.06 -19.37 8.39
N THR A 97 15.78 -19.38 7.09
CA THR A 97 16.42 -20.31 6.15
C THR A 97 17.93 -20.09 6.08
N ASP A 98 18.36 -18.83 6.02
CA ASP A 98 19.78 -18.46 6.00
C ASP A 98 20.49 -18.86 7.30
N ALA A 99 19.86 -18.64 8.46
CA ALA A 99 20.38 -19.07 9.75
C ALA A 99 20.52 -20.60 9.86
N VAL A 100 19.54 -21.36 9.36
CA VAL A 100 19.59 -22.83 9.31
C VAL A 100 20.72 -23.30 8.39
N ASN A 101 20.84 -22.72 7.19
CA ASN A 101 21.89 -23.06 6.24
C ASN A 101 23.29 -22.72 6.77
N ALA A 102 23.44 -21.57 7.45
CA ALA A 102 24.69 -21.18 8.11
C ALA A 102 25.07 -22.15 9.24
N SER A 103 24.10 -22.57 10.06
CA SER A 103 24.32 -23.55 11.14
C SER A 103 24.72 -24.92 10.59
N ASN A 104 24.05 -25.39 9.52
CA ASN A 104 24.38 -26.65 8.86
C ASN A 104 25.77 -26.60 8.21
N THR A 105 26.13 -25.49 7.56
CA THR A 105 27.47 -25.28 7.00
C THR A 105 28.53 -25.34 8.10
N GLN A 106 28.35 -24.63 9.23
CA GLN A 106 29.29 -24.70 10.36
C GLN A 106 29.46 -26.11 10.93
N LYS A 107 28.37 -26.89 11.03
CA LYS A 107 28.45 -28.29 11.49
C LYS A 107 29.24 -29.17 10.54
N VAL A 108 29.07 -28.99 9.23
CA VAL A 108 29.84 -29.74 8.22
C VAL A 108 31.33 -29.36 8.29
N THR A 109 31.66 -28.08 8.41
CA THR A 109 33.06 -27.62 8.50
C THR A 109 33.77 -28.09 9.77
N ASN A 110 33.06 -28.21 10.90
CA ASN A 110 33.63 -28.70 12.17
C ASN A 110 33.73 -30.24 12.25
N SER A 111 33.24 -30.97 11.24
CA SER A 111 33.27 -32.44 11.16
C SER A 111 34.37 -32.98 10.23
N VAL A 112 35.25 -32.11 9.74
CA VAL A 112 36.45 -32.41 8.95
C VAL A 112 37.68 -32.07 9.77
#